data_AF-A0A3S0IFB4-F1
#
_entry.id   AF-A0A3S0IFB4-F1
#
_cell.length_a   1.000
_cell.length_b   1.000
_cell.length_c   1.000
_cell.angle_alpha   90.00
_cell.angle_beta   90.00
_cell.angle_gamma   90.00
#
_symmetry.space_group_name_H-M   'P 1'
#
loop_
_entity.id
_entity.type
_entity.pdbx_description
1 polymer ?
#
loop_
_entity_poly.entity_id
_entity_poly.type
_entity_poly.pdbx_seq_one_letter_code
_entity_poly.pdbx_strand_id
1 'polypeptide(L)'
;MEIGNKNEFCFVIGEAKDTDIQVVDIWLSGSLVTYFDNSVYVPQFLESLRQELSILESGSIPAGYIALALGPTTDDVSARFKIIGPDLEISFELGESQPKVTHVSLSSTIAAYRECIGLLGE
;
A
#
# COMPACT_ATOMS: atom_id res chain seq x y z
N MET A 1 3.93 -1.80 -14.70
CA MET A 1 2.50 -1.46 -14.82
C MET A 1 2.11 -0.55 -13.67
N GLU A 2 1.30 0.49 -13.93
CA GLU A 2 0.81 1.42 -12.92
C GLU A 2 -0.65 1.12 -12.60
N ILE A 3 -0.99 1.05 -11.30
CA ILE A 3 -2.31 0.71 -10.76
C ILE A 3 -2.71 1.81 -9.78
N GLY A 4 -3.77 2.56 -10.07
CA GLY A 4 -4.21 3.72 -9.28
C GLY A 4 -3.67 5.07 -9.79
N ASN A 5 -3.46 6.03 -8.89
CA ASN A 5 -2.99 7.38 -9.22
C ASN A 5 -1.87 7.81 -8.25
N LYS A 6 -0.67 8.11 -8.77
CA LYS A 6 0.48 8.51 -7.94
C LYS A 6 0.24 9.74 -7.06
N ASN A 7 -0.66 10.64 -7.47
CA ASN A 7 -1.03 11.81 -6.67
C ASN A 7 -2.08 11.51 -5.58
N GLU A 8 -2.57 10.28 -5.51
CA GLU A 8 -3.46 9.78 -4.45
C GLU A 8 -2.85 8.54 -3.82
N PHE A 9 -3.17 7.36 -4.35
CA PHE A 9 -2.67 6.05 -3.93
C PHE A 9 -2.38 5.21 -5.17
N CYS A 10 -1.19 4.62 -5.25
CA CYS A 10 -0.79 3.86 -6.44
C CYS A 10 0.24 2.77 -6.13
N PHE A 11 0.07 1.62 -6.80
CA PHE A 11 1.10 0.60 -6.95
C PHE A 11 1.75 0.69 -8.34
N VAL A 12 3.07 0.59 -8.41
CA VAL A 12 3.79 0.42 -9.68
C VAL A 12 4.53 -0.90 -9.66
N ILE A 13 4.06 -1.83 -10.48
CA ILE A 13 4.66 -3.16 -10.64
C ILE A 13 5.80 -3.07 -11.65
N GLY A 14 7.02 -3.30 -11.20
CA GLY A 14 8.25 -3.28 -12.00
C GLY A 14 8.56 -4.63 -12.66
N GLU A 15 9.83 -4.90 -12.86
CA GLU A 15 10.31 -6.18 -13.40
C GLU A 15 10.32 -7.27 -12.31
N ALA A 16 10.04 -8.51 -12.71
CA ALA A 16 10.26 -9.67 -11.85
C ALA A 16 11.77 -9.87 -11.65
N LYS A 17 12.21 -10.04 -10.40
CA LYS A 17 13.61 -10.31 -10.06
C LYS A 17 13.92 -11.81 -9.99
N ASP A 18 12.93 -12.61 -9.62
CA ASP A 18 12.98 -14.08 -9.54
C ASP A 18 11.54 -14.62 -9.67
N THR A 19 11.38 -15.95 -9.61
CA THR A 19 10.11 -16.68 -9.71
C THR A 19 9.04 -16.11 -8.77
N ASP A 20 9.41 -15.81 -7.52
CA ASP A 20 8.48 -15.32 -6.49
C ASP A 20 8.83 -13.92 -5.96
N ILE A 21 9.74 -13.20 -6.63
CA ILE A 21 10.19 -11.87 -6.21
C ILE A 21 9.85 -10.84 -7.29
N GLN A 22 9.11 -9.82 -6.89
CA GLN A 22 8.62 -8.77 -7.77
C GLN A 22 9.06 -7.39 -7.28
N VAL A 23 9.39 -6.48 -8.20
CA VAL A 23 9.52 -5.06 -7.84
C VAL A 23 8.14 -4.43 -7.76
N VAL A 24 7.82 -3.77 -6.66
CA VAL A 24 6.57 -3.05 -6.41
C VAL A 24 6.87 -1.72 -5.71
N ASP A 25 6.69 -0.62 -6.41
CA ASP A 25 6.69 0.70 -5.79
C ASP A 25 5.31 1.05 -5.23
N ILE A 26 5.29 1.71 -4.08
CA ILE A 26 4.07 2.26 -3.49
C ILE A 26 4.18 3.78 -3.45
N TRP A 27 3.17 4.45 -3.99
CA TRP A 27 3.09 5.91 -4.05
C TRP A 27 1.88 6.41 -3.25
N LEU A 28 2.15 7.36 -2.35
CA LEU A 28 1.14 8.07 -1.57
C LEU A 28 1.26 9.57 -1.81
N SER A 29 0.27 10.15 -2.48
CA SER A 29 0.16 11.60 -2.69
C SER A 29 1.44 12.25 -3.23
N GLY A 30 1.98 11.63 -4.27
CA GLY A 30 3.21 12.04 -4.96
C GLY A 30 4.50 11.62 -4.26
N SER A 31 4.43 10.94 -3.11
CA SER A 31 5.60 10.43 -2.39
C SER A 31 5.80 8.94 -2.64
N LEU A 32 6.96 8.52 -3.13
CA LEU A 32 7.39 7.13 -3.16
C LEU A 32 7.71 6.68 -1.73
N VAL A 33 6.96 5.70 -1.20
CA VAL A 33 7.13 5.25 0.19
C VAL A 33 8.02 4.01 0.34
N THR A 34 8.18 3.23 -0.72
CA THR A 34 9.13 2.11 -0.83
C THR A 34 10.43 2.58 -1.49
N TYR A 35 11.05 3.62 -0.95
CA TYR A 35 12.19 4.29 -1.59
C TYR A 35 13.54 3.64 -1.32
N PHE A 36 13.64 2.76 -0.32
CA PHE A 36 14.87 2.08 0.05
C PHE A 36 14.89 0.64 -0.45
N ASP A 37 13.80 -0.11 -0.23
CA ASP A 37 13.57 -1.42 -0.87
C ASP A 37 12.11 -1.56 -1.35
N ASN A 38 11.99 -1.93 -2.61
CA ASN A 38 10.73 -2.13 -3.33
C ASN A 38 10.59 -3.57 -3.84
N SER A 39 11.43 -4.48 -3.37
CA SER A 39 11.37 -5.90 -3.71
C SER A 39 10.39 -6.58 -2.77
N VAL A 40 9.43 -7.34 -3.28
CA VAL A 40 8.47 -8.07 -2.45
C VAL A 40 8.48 -9.55 -2.78
N TYR A 41 8.36 -10.39 -1.75
CA TYR A 41 8.06 -11.80 -1.93
C TYR A 41 6.56 -11.94 -2.19
N VAL A 42 6.19 -12.28 -3.43
CA VAL A 42 4.82 -12.16 -3.96
C VAL A 42 3.78 -12.90 -3.10
N PRO A 43 4.00 -14.14 -2.64
CA PRO A 43 3.00 -14.84 -1.82
C PRO A 43 2.68 -14.14 -0.50
N GLN A 44 3.69 -13.62 0.19
CA GLN A 44 3.48 -12.88 1.44
C GLN A 44 2.85 -11.51 1.19
N PHE A 45 3.33 -10.81 0.16
CA PHE A 45 2.81 -9.50 -0.23
C PHE A 45 1.31 -9.57 -0.55
N LEU A 46 0.88 -10.58 -1.32
CA LEU A 46 -0.53 -10.82 -1.65
C LEU A 46 -1.38 -11.08 -0.40
N GLU A 47 -0.87 -11.83 0.56
CA GLU A 47 -1.59 -12.07 1.81
C GLU A 47 -1.78 -10.78 2.61
N SER A 48 -0.72 -9.96 2.73
CA SER A 48 -0.82 -8.64 3.38
C SER A 48 -1.81 -7.71 2.66
N LEU A 49 -1.78 -7.66 1.32
CA LEU A 49 -2.73 -6.87 0.54
C LEU A 49 -4.19 -7.32 0.76
N ARG A 50 -4.44 -8.63 0.82
CA ARG A 50 -5.79 -9.18 1.05
C ARG A 50 -6.30 -8.84 2.44
N GLN A 51 -5.43 -8.91 3.46
CA GLN A 51 -5.79 -8.52 4.82
C GLN A 51 -6.15 -7.03 4.91
N GLU A 52 -5.32 -6.15 4.32
CA GLU A 52 -5.60 -4.71 4.27
C GLU A 52 -6.88 -4.39 3.50
N LEU A 53 -7.06 -5.02 2.33
CA LEU A 53 -8.28 -4.86 1.55
C LEU A 53 -9.51 -5.26 2.37
N SER A 54 -9.47 -6.40 3.06
CA SER A 54 -10.58 -6.85 3.92
C SER A 54 -10.88 -5.85 5.04
N ILE A 55 -9.86 -5.21 5.62
CA ILE A 55 -10.03 -4.18 6.65
C ILE A 55 -10.70 -2.94 6.06
N LEU A 56 -10.21 -2.45 4.90
CA LEU A 56 -10.79 -1.30 4.22
C LEU A 56 -12.25 -1.54 3.82
N GLU A 57 -12.55 -2.72 3.28
CA GLU A 57 -13.90 -3.12 2.87
C GLU A 57 -14.86 -3.30 4.06
N SER A 58 -14.34 -3.69 5.23
CA SER A 58 -15.16 -3.80 6.45
C SER A 58 -15.66 -2.44 6.97
N GLY A 59 -15.03 -1.33 6.53
CA GLY A 59 -15.32 0.02 7.02
C GLY A 59 -14.86 0.30 8.45
N SER A 60 -14.16 -0.65 9.10
CA SER A 60 -13.71 -0.54 10.49
C SER A 60 -12.24 -0.91 10.62
N ILE A 61 -11.41 0.07 10.97
CA ILE A 61 -9.97 -0.13 11.13
C ILE A 61 -9.66 -0.47 12.59
N PRO A 62 -9.07 -1.64 12.89
CA PRO A 62 -8.73 -2.03 14.25
C PRO A 62 -7.84 -1.00 14.94
N ALA A 63 -8.04 -0.80 16.25
CA ALA A 63 -7.21 0.10 17.04
C ALA A 63 -5.75 -0.39 17.04
N GLY A 64 -4.83 0.50 16.71
CA GLY A 64 -3.40 0.19 16.65
C GLY A 64 -2.96 -0.59 15.41
N TYR A 65 -3.85 -0.77 14.43
CA TYR A 65 -3.49 -1.35 13.14
C TYR A 65 -2.39 -0.55 12.44
N ILE A 66 -1.34 -1.23 12.00
CA ILE A 66 -0.26 -0.65 11.19
C ILE A 66 -0.55 -1.01 9.75
N ALA A 67 -0.74 0.02 8.93
CA ALA A 67 -0.97 -0.11 7.51
C ALA A 67 0.36 -0.09 6.74
N LEU A 68 0.31 -0.60 5.52
CA LEU A 68 1.41 -0.83 4.60
C LEU A 68 2.53 -1.72 5.17
N ALA A 69 2.18 -2.60 6.12
CA ALA A 69 3.07 -3.65 6.62
C ALA A 69 3.11 -4.84 5.64
N LEU A 70 3.63 -4.60 4.43
CA LEU A 70 3.45 -5.49 3.28
C LEU A 70 4.58 -6.52 3.10
N GLY A 71 5.47 -6.64 4.08
CA GLY A 71 6.55 -7.62 4.08
C GLY A 71 7.84 -7.05 4.68
N PRO A 72 8.81 -7.94 4.99
CA PRO A 72 10.04 -7.58 5.71
C PRO A 72 10.98 -6.64 4.92
N THR A 73 10.71 -6.47 3.63
CA THR A 73 11.47 -5.60 2.72
C THR A 73 10.77 -4.28 2.44
N THR A 74 9.51 -4.11 2.85
CA THR A 74 8.75 -2.86 2.73
C THR A 74 8.56 -2.18 4.09
N ASP A 75 9.53 -2.33 5.00
CA ASP A 75 9.52 -1.70 6.33
C ASP A 75 9.97 -0.21 6.28
N ASP A 76 10.08 0.36 5.08
CA ASP A 76 10.47 1.76 4.83
C ASP A 76 9.42 2.77 5.30
N VAL A 77 8.19 2.31 5.53
CA VAL A 77 7.04 3.14 5.87
C VAL A 77 6.27 2.57 7.05
N SER A 78 6.08 3.40 8.07
CA SER A 78 5.08 3.13 9.11
C SER A 78 3.85 3.95 8.79
N ALA A 79 2.76 3.30 8.38
CA ALA A 79 1.51 3.98 8.04
C ALA A 79 0.36 3.61 8.96
N ARG A 80 -0.63 4.50 9.05
CA ARG A 80 -1.90 4.28 9.73
C ARG A 80 -3.03 4.80 8.88
N PHE A 81 -4.11 4.04 8.87
CA PHE A 81 -5.32 4.37 8.13
C PHE A 81 -6.42 4.82 9.08
N LYS A 82 -7.24 5.76 8.62
CA LYS A 82 -8.49 6.17 9.27
C LYS A 82 -9.51 6.51 8.21
N ILE A 83 -10.67 5.84 8.27
CA ILE A 83 -11.78 6.11 7.34
C ILE A 83 -12.55 7.34 7.83
N ILE A 84 -12.75 8.32 6.95
CA ILE A 84 -13.46 9.56 7.21
C ILE A 84 -14.49 9.77 6.10
N GLY A 85 -15.68 9.19 6.28
CA GLY A 85 -16.72 9.24 5.25
C GLY A 85 -16.28 8.54 3.96
N PRO A 86 -16.25 9.22 2.79
CA PRO A 86 -15.79 8.64 1.53
C PRO A 86 -14.25 8.61 1.39
N ASP A 87 -13.53 9.20 2.34
CA ASP A 87 -12.09 9.38 2.26
C ASP A 87 -11.35 8.44 3.22
N LEU A 88 -10.11 8.16 2.89
CA LEU A 88 -9.13 7.47 3.70
C LEU A 88 -8.03 8.47 4.07
N GLU A 89 -7.93 8.79 5.36
CA GLU A 89 -6.78 9.50 5.90
C GLU A 89 -5.64 8.49 6.10
N ILE A 90 -4.48 8.78 5.51
CA ILE A 90 -3.27 7.99 5.64
C ILE A 90 -2.21 8.85 6.32
N SER A 91 -1.84 8.48 7.54
CA SER A 91 -0.70 9.07 8.25
C SER A 91 0.50 8.17 8.08
N PHE A 92 1.64 8.69 7.61
CA PHE A 92 2.84 7.88 7.38
C PHE A 92 4.14 8.64 7.66
N GLU A 93 5.17 7.90 8.02
CA GLU A 93 6.53 8.41 8.27
C GLU A 93 7.54 7.70 7.36
N LEU A 94 8.46 8.48 6.79
CA LEU A 94 9.54 8.00 5.92
C LEU A 94 10.88 8.35 6.57
N GLY A 95 11.58 7.36 7.14
CA GLY A 95 12.83 7.57 7.86
C GLY A 95 12.70 8.58 9.02
N GLU A 96 13.68 9.47 9.19
CA GLU A 96 13.70 10.51 10.24
C GLU A 96 12.85 11.76 9.93
N SER A 97 11.91 11.67 8.99
CA SER A 97 11.08 12.80 8.57
C SER A 97 9.93 13.05 9.53
N GLN A 98 9.38 14.28 9.54
CA GLN A 98 8.11 14.51 10.23
C GLN A 98 6.98 13.65 9.61
N PRO A 99 6.04 13.13 10.42
CA PRO A 99 4.88 12.41 9.91
C PRO A 99 4.11 13.25 8.90
N LYS A 100 3.77 12.64 7.77
CA LYS A 100 2.90 13.20 6.74
C LYS A 100 1.49 12.65 6.91
N VAL A 101 0.51 13.49 6.63
CA VAL A 101 -0.90 13.09 6.58
C VAL A 101 -1.44 13.45 5.21
N THR A 102 -2.13 12.51 4.58
CA THR A 102 -2.83 12.74 3.33
C THR A 102 -4.24 12.16 3.36
N HIS A 103 -5.11 12.68 2.50
CA HIS A 103 -6.47 12.21 2.31
C HIS A 103 -6.62 11.73 0.87
N VAL A 104 -7.04 10.48 0.71
CA VAL A 104 -7.27 9.85 -0.60
C VAL A 104 -8.67 9.27 -0.65
N SER A 105 -9.19 9.02 -1.85
CA SER A 105 -10.49 8.38 -2.03
C SER A 105 -10.45 6.93 -1.54
N LEU A 106 -11.34 6.57 -0.60
CA LEU A 106 -11.42 5.19 -0.08
C LEU A 106 -11.75 4.20 -1.21
N SER A 107 -12.69 4.55 -2.08
CA SER A 107 -13.09 3.68 -3.20
C SER A 107 -11.97 3.48 -4.21
N SER A 108 -11.18 4.53 -4.49
CA SER A 108 -10.05 4.44 -5.41
C SER A 108 -8.90 3.61 -4.82
N THR A 109 -8.64 3.75 -3.51
CA THR A 109 -7.67 2.91 -2.80
C THR A 109 -8.10 1.44 -2.85
N ILE A 110 -9.36 1.11 -2.50
CA ILE A 110 -9.89 -0.27 -2.58
C ILE A 110 -9.74 -0.85 -4.00
N ALA A 111 -10.02 -0.05 -5.03
CA ALA A 111 -9.86 -0.48 -6.42
C ALA A 111 -8.39 -0.81 -6.75
N ALA A 112 -7.45 0.03 -6.32
CA ALA A 112 -6.02 -0.21 -6.52
C ALA A 112 -5.53 -1.51 -5.84
N TYR A 113 -5.99 -1.80 -4.62
CA TYR A 113 -5.69 -3.07 -3.95
C TYR A 113 -6.23 -4.27 -4.73
N ARG A 114 -7.49 -4.23 -5.16
CA ARG A 114 -8.12 -5.32 -5.92
C ARG A 114 -7.40 -5.60 -7.23
N GLU A 115 -7.06 -4.54 -7.97
CA GLU A 115 -6.34 -4.66 -9.24
C GLU A 115 -4.92 -5.21 -9.04
N CYS A 116 -4.21 -4.75 -8.02
CA CYS A 116 -2.88 -5.26 -7.68
C CYS A 116 -2.90 -6.76 -7.30
N ILE A 117 -3.86 -7.16 -6.46
CA ILE A 117 -4.08 -8.57 -6.08
C ILE A 117 -4.43 -9.41 -7.31
N GLY A 118 -5.30 -8.92 -8.19
CA GLY A 118 -5.69 -9.62 -9.41
C GLY A 118 -4.50 -9.84 -10.35
N LEU A 119 -3.64 -8.82 -10.50
CA LEU A 119 -2.49 -8.91 -11.40
C LEU A 119 -1.37 -9.82 -10.89
N LEU A 120 -1.10 -9.80 -9.58
CA LEU A 120 -0.01 -10.58 -8.99
C LEU A 120 -0.45 -11.99 -8.55
N GLY A 121 -1.76 -12.22 -8.41
CA GLY A 121 -2.33 -13.47 -7.92
C GLY A 121 -2.80 -14.45 -9.01
N GLU A 122 -2.70 -14.08 -10.28
CA GLU A 122 -2.87 -14.95 -11.45
C GLU A 122 -1.55 -15.66 -11.83
#